data_AF-A0A9P1CXD0-F1
#
_entry.id   AF-A0A9P1CXD0-F1
#
_cell.length_a   1.000
_cell.length_b   1.000
_cell.length_c   1.000
_cell.angle_alpha   90.00
_cell.angle_beta   90.00
_cell.angle_gamma   90.00
#
_symmetry.space_group_name_H-M   'P 1'
#
loop_
_entity.id
_entity.type
_entity.pdbx_description
1 polymer ?
#
loop_
_entity_poly.entity_id
_entity_poly.type
_entity_poly.pdbx_seq_one_letter_code
_entity_poly.pdbx_strand_id
1 'polypeptide(L)'
;MDQPWSQDATNIGTWGARNFEGRGVGVLVEWQNKGFHSFGWLSPIHLPQERNIRSSLHGGDIYVHCNDIKEPRLGGIFTFVLYNDRQGFGAQDCEARSVIRFAIPTTSMSSLRLPAGEERPAKSHLRQSLFYPQMEEQGITLRRYLWEDSLQILELWGHPEAIITAADDLNLLQTEVEVLLSPQMARRRLADRRYLIGPLSNAG
;
A
#
# COMPACT_ATOMS: atom_id res chain seq x y z
N MET A 1 -1.64 -53.32 -11.70
CA MET A 1 -1.72 -51.88 -12.02
C MET A 1 -1.46 -51.17 -10.71
N ASP A 2 -0.18 -51.00 -10.41
CA ASP A 2 0.31 -50.48 -9.14
C ASP A 2 0.35 -48.96 -9.21
N GLN A 3 -0.42 -48.29 -8.36
CA GLN A 3 -0.30 -46.85 -8.19
C GLN A 3 0.90 -46.56 -7.27
N PRO A 4 1.89 -45.76 -7.71
CA PRO A 4 2.97 -45.35 -6.84
C PRO A 4 2.44 -44.38 -5.79
N TRP A 5 2.67 -44.74 -4.54
CA TRP A 5 2.40 -43.93 -3.37
C TRP A 5 3.25 -42.67 -3.47
N SER A 6 2.62 -41.50 -3.54
CA SER A 6 3.31 -40.22 -3.53
C SER A 6 4.15 -40.10 -2.24
N GLN A 7 5.44 -39.83 -2.41
CA GLN A 7 6.42 -39.61 -1.35
C GLN A 7 6.50 -38.14 -0.91
N ASP A 8 5.37 -37.44 -0.77
CA ASP A 8 5.35 -36.08 -0.20
C ASP A 8 5.11 -36.09 1.32
N ALA A 9 5.85 -36.94 2.02
CA ALA A 9 5.77 -37.08 3.48
C ALA A 9 7.15 -36.95 4.13
N THR A 10 7.83 -35.82 3.90
CA THR A 10 8.93 -35.35 4.76
C THR A 10 8.83 -33.84 4.94
N ASN A 11 8.10 -33.42 5.98
CA ASN A 11 8.45 -32.21 6.73
C ASN A 11 7.81 -32.27 8.13
N ILE A 12 8.42 -33.09 8.98
CA ILE A 12 8.16 -33.09 10.42
C ILE A 12 9.01 -31.97 11.04
N GLY A 13 8.35 -30.92 11.55
CA GLY A 13 8.72 -30.36 12.85
C GLY A 13 9.59 -29.11 12.90
N THR A 14 9.59 -28.23 11.90
CA THR A 14 9.87 -26.81 12.19
C THR A 14 8.55 -26.16 12.56
N TRP A 15 8.49 -25.42 13.66
CA TRP A 15 7.34 -24.57 14.03
C TRP A 15 7.23 -23.38 13.05
N GLY A 16 7.07 -23.70 11.76
CA GLY A 16 7.30 -22.82 10.63
C GLY A 16 6.09 -21.94 10.40
N ALA A 17 6.32 -20.64 10.44
CA ALA A 17 5.38 -19.66 9.93
C ALA A 17 4.99 -20.03 8.49
N ARG A 18 3.69 -19.99 8.20
CA ARG A 18 3.20 -20.18 6.82
C ARG A 18 3.27 -18.83 6.11
N ASN A 19 4.11 -18.75 5.08
CA ASN A 19 4.15 -17.59 4.19
C ASN A 19 3.04 -17.72 3.13
N PHE A 20 2.44 -16.58 2.79
CA PHE A 20 1.47 -16.47 1.71
C PHE A 20 2.18 -15.97 0.44
N GLU A 21 1.71 -16.41 -0.73
CA GLU A 21 2.21 -15.91 -2.00
C GLU A 21 1.67 -14.50 -2.27
N GLY A 22 2.53 -13.61 -2.77
CA GLY A 22 2.19 -12.21 -3.04
C GLY A 22 2.34 -11.29 -1.83
N ARG A 23 2.20 -9.99 -2.08
CA ARG A 23 2.29 -8.96 -1.03
C ARG A 23 0.89 -8.45 -0.67
N GLY A 24 0.61 -8.34 0.62
CA GLY A 24 -0.55 -7.64 1.14
C GLY A 24 -0.34 -6.13 1.17
N VAL A 25 -1.42 -5.39 1.35
CA VAL A 25 -1.46 -3.94 1.48
C VAL A 25 -2.29 -3.58 2.71
N GLY A 26 -1.79 -2.66 3.54
CA GLY A 26 -2.49 -2.26 4.76
C GLY A 26 -2.07 -0.90 5.28
N VAL A 27 -2.90 -0.34 6.16
CA VAL A 27 -2.69 0.95 6.81
C VAL A 27 -2.13 0.73 8.20
N LEU A 28 -1.06 1.42 8.58
CA LEU A 28 -0.59 1.39 9.97
C LEU A 28 -1.56 2.17 10.86
N VAL A 29 -2.33 1.46 11.69
CA VAL A 29 -3.39 2.05 12.53
C VAL A 29 -2.94 2.29 13.96
N GLU A 30 -1.97 1.52 14.43
CA GLU A 30 -1.39 1.67 15.77
C GLU A 30 0.12 1.40 15.72
N TRP A 31 0.88 2.14 16.53
CA TRP A 31 2.30 1.94 16.72
C TRP A 31 2.68 2.20 18.18
N GLN A 32 3.31 1.22 18.81
CA GLN A 32 3.84 1.31 20.17
C GLN A 32 5.37 1.44 20.10
N ASN A 33 5.89 2.63 20.39
CA ASN A 33 7.33 2.86 20.43
C ASN A 33 7.92 2.39 21.77
N LYS A 34 8.68 1.29 21.73
CA LYS A 34 9.34 0.63 22.86
C LYS A 34 10.81 0.29 22.53
N GLY A 35 11.46 1.10 21.69
CA GLY A 35 12.82 0.84 21.23
C GLY A 35 12.92 -0.44 20.39
N PHE A 36 13.79 -1.37 20.78
CA PHE A 36 14.00 -2.67 20.09
C PHE A 36 12.83 -3.64 20.19
N HIS A 37 11.79 -3.30 20.97
CA HIS A 37 10.55 -4.06 21.10
C HIS A 37 9.35 -3.26 20.58
N SER A 38 9.57 -2.28 19.70
CA SER A 38 8.47 -1.53 19.11
C SER A 38 7.67 -2.43 18.16
N PHE A 39 6.36 -2.24 18.14
CA PHE A 39 5.45 -3.01 17.29
C PHE A 39 4.20 -2.20 16.98
N GLY A 40 3.40 -2.68 16.04
CA GLY A 40 2.14 -2.05 15.67
C GLY A 40 1.17 -3.00 14.99
N TRP A 41 0.11 -2.40 14.45
CA TRP A 41 -0.99 -3.11 13.80
C TRP A 41 -1.30 -2.47 12.45
N LEU A 42 -1.36 -3.31 11.42
CA LEU A 42 -1.76 -2.95 10.05
C LEU A 42 -3.20 -3.39 9.81
N SER A 43 -4.08 -2.45 9.49
CA SER A 43 -5.43 -2.80 9.04
C SER A 43 -5.39 -3.13 7.54
N PRO A 44 -5.80 -4.34 7.13
CA PRO A 44 -5.67 -4.78 5.74
C PRO A 44 -6.56 -3.97 4.80
N ILE A 45 -6.01 -3.57 3.66
CA ILE A 45 -6.72 -3.00 2.51
C ILE A 45 -6.95 -4.09 1.47
N HIS A 46 -5.88 -4.80 1.10
CA HIS A 46 -5.88 -5.84 0.08
C HIS A 46 -4.97 -6.98 0.52
N LEU A 47 -5.41 -8.23 0.36
CA LEU A 47 -4.62 -9.40 0.69
C LEU A 47 -4.62 -10.34 -0.52
N PRO A 48 -3.46 -10.91 -0.90
CA PRO A 48 -3.32 -11.71 -2.13
C PRO A 48 -4.11 -13.03 -2.10
N GLN A 49 -4.61 -13.46 -0.94
CA GLN A 49 -5.48 -14.62 -0.80
C GLN A 49 -6.69 -14.28 0.09
N GLU A 50 -7.82 -13.96 -0.55
CA GLU A 50 -9.01 -13.44 0.12
C GLU A 50 -9.84 -14.49 0.89
N ARG A 51 -9.62 -15.79 0.66
CA ARG A 51 -10.47 -16.83 1.23
C ARG A 51 -10.05 -17.17 2.66
N ASN A 52 -10.63 -16.44 3.61
CA ASN A 52 -10.69 -16.71 5.06
C ASN A 52 -9.49 -16.31 5.92
N ILE A 53 -8.72 -15.30 5.51
CA ILE A 53 -7.74 -14.66 6.39
C ILE A 53 -8.49 -13.67 7.30
N ARG A 54 -9.05 -14.18 8.39
CA ARG A 54 -9.56 -13.35 9.48
C ARG A 54 -8.81 -13.74 10.74
N SER A 55 -7.91 -12.86 11.18
CA SER A 55 -7.47 -12.93 12.57
C SER A 55 -8.71 -12.76 13.45
N SER A 56 -9.01 -13.72 14.33
CA SER A 56 -9.97 -13.50 15.40
C SER A 56 -9.41 -12.53 16.45
N LEU A 57 -8.12 -12.24 16.39
CA LEU A 57 -7.39 -11.36 17.30
C LEU A 57 -7.32 -9.96 16.71
N HIS A 58 -7.38 -8.95 17.59
CA HIS A 58 -7.25 -7.53 17.26
C HIS A 58 -8.15 -7.05 16.10
N GLY A 59 -9.36 -7.58 16.00
CA GLY A 59 -10.34 -7.13 15.01
C GLY A 59 -9.98 -7.42 13.56
N GLY A 60 -9.03 -8.34 13.31
CA GLY A 60 -8.55 -8.66 11.97
C GLY A 60 -7.31 -7.88 11.53
N ASP A 61 -6.77 -7.00 12.38
CA ASP A 61 -5.53 -6.29 12.09
C ASP A 61 -4.30 -7.24 12.18
N ILE A 62 -3.24 -6.88 11.46
CA ILE A 62 -2.05 -7.70 11.23
C ILE A 62 -0.90 -7.14 12.07
N TYR A 63 -0.25 -8.01 12.86
CA TYR A 63 0.86 -7.61 13.71
C TYR A 63 2.10 -7.23 12.87
N VAL A 64 2.83 -6.20 13.28
CA VAL A 64 4.12 -5.85 12.67
C VAL A 64 5.15 -5.49 13.74
N HIS A 65 6.36 -6.05 13.63
CA HIS A 65 7.48 -5.77 14.52
C HIS A 65 8.40 -4.68 13.94
N CYS A 66 9.18 -3.99 14.77
CA CYS A 66 10.07 -2.90 14.32
C CYS A 66 11.22 -3.32 13.40
N ASN A 67 11.57 -4.60 13.38
CA ASN A 67 12.55 -5.12 12.43
C ASN A 67 11.98 -5.24 11.01
N ASP A 68 10.65 -5.33 10.90
CA ASP A 68 9.95 -5.57 9.65
C ASP A 68 9.44 -4.30 9.00
N ILE A 69 9.49 -3.14 9.68
CA ILE A 69 8.96 -1.89 9.16
C ILE A 69 9.96 -0.75 9.36
N LYS A 70 10.28 -0.07 8.26
CA LYS A 70 11.13 1.13 8.28
C LYS A 70 10.25 2.36 8.37
N GLU A 71 10.62 3.29 9.26
CA GLU A 71 9.94 4.59 9.43
C GLU A 71 8.42 4.47 9.62
N PRO A 72 7.96 3.77 10.67
CA PRO A 72 6.53 3.57 10.92
C PRO A 72 5.81 4.91 11.08
N ARG A 73 4.74 5.09 10.31
CA ARG A 73 3.93 6.31 10.30
C ARG A 73 2.46 5.94 10.36
N LEU A 74 1.77 6.39 11.42
CA LEU A 74 0.33 6.21 11.55
C LEU A 74 -0.40 6.79 10.34
N GLY A 75 -1.36 6.03 9.80
CA GLY A 75 -2.09 6.34 8.57
C GLY A 75 -1.29 6.12 7.29
N GLY A 76 -0.01 5.72 7.36
CA GLY A 76 0.77 5.33 6.19
C GLY A 76 0.30 3.99 5.62
N ILE A 77 0.35 3.87 4.30
CA ILE A 77 0.06 2.61 3.59
C ILE A 77 1.35 1.86 3.32
N PHE A 78 1.37 0.58 3.67
CA PHE A 78 2.50 -0.32 3.52
C PHE A 78 2.12 -1.51 2.66
N THR A 79 3.08 -2.01 1.88
CA THR A 79 3.03 -3.38 1.37
C THR A 79 3.82 -4.30 2.29
N PHE A 80 3.44 -5.56 2.40
CA PHE A 80 4.11 -6.52 3.27
C PHE A 80 3.96 -7.95 2.77
N VAL A 81 4.83 -8.85 3.22
CA VAL A 81 4.61 -10.29 3.09
C VAL A 81 3.82 -10.76 4.30
N LEU A 82 2.66 -11.36 4.05
CA LEU A 82 1.83 -11.91 5.11
C LEU A 82 2.40 -13.25 5.56
N TYR A 83 2.46 -13.46 6.87
CA TYR A 83 2.73 -14.76 7.48
C TYR A 83 1.71 -15.07 8.57
N ASN A 84 1.58 -16.34 8.94
CA ASN A 84 0.75 -16.78 10.06
C ASN A 84 1.54 -17.67 11.02
N ASP A 85 1.43 -17.37 12.31
CA ASP A 85 2.05 -18.14 13.39
C ASP A 85 1.00 -18.52 14.47
N ARG A 86 1.46 -18.89 15.67
CA ARG A 86 0.56 -19.28 16.78
C ARG A 86 -0.18 -18.10 17.41
N GLN A 87 0.33 -16.88 17.25
CA GLN A 87 -0.24 -15.63 17.75
C GLN A 87 -1.14 -14.94 16.71
N GLY A 88 -1.10 -15.41 15.46
CA GLY A 88 -2.01 -14.99 14.39
C GLY A 88 -1.24 -14.47 13.17
N PHE A 89 -1.86 -13.53 12.47
CA PHE A 89 -1.29 -12.96 11.26
C PHE A 89 -0.28 -11.86 11.59
N GLY A 90 0.90 -11.98 10.99
CA GLY A 90 1.95 -10.99 11.04
C GLY A 90 2.38 -10.53 9.65
N ALA A 91 3.04 -9.38 9.61
CA ALA A 91 3.59 -8.77 8.42
C ALA A 91 5.11 -8.68 8.55
N GLN A 92 5.81 -9.16 7.53
CA GLN A 92 7.26 -9.02 7.38
C GLN A 92 7.60 -8.25 6.10
N ASP A 93 8.84 -7.78 6.01
CA ASP A 93 9.35 -7.01 4.85
C ASP A 93 8.43 -5.84 4.48
N CYS A 94 7.98 -5.04 5.45
CA CYS A 94 7.06 -3.92 5.21
C CYS A 94 7.76 -2.76 4.49
N GLU A 95 7.11 -2.28 3.41
CA GLU A 95 7.60 -1.18 2.59
C GLU A 95 6.54 -0.08 2.49
N ALA A 96 6.91 1.15 2.85
CA ALA A 96 6.02 2.30 2.75
C ALA A 96 5.74 2.65 1.28
N ARG A 97 4.46 2.81 0.93
CA ARG A 97 4.04 3.36 -0.37
C ARG A 97 4.21 4.88 -0.39
N SER A 98 4.66 5.42 -1.52
CA SER A 98 4.64 6.87 -1.76
C SER A 98 3.22 7.33 -2.04
N VAL A 99 2.91 8.62 -1.82
CA VAL A 99 1.56 9.17 -2.06
C VAL A 99 1.59 10.51 -2.77
N ILE A 100 0.79 10.61 -3.84
CA ILE A 100 0.41 11.88 -4.45
C ILE A 100 -1.07 12.13 -4.15
N ARG A 101 -1.39 13.36 -3.75
CA ARG A 101 -2.78 13.80 -3.58
C ARG A 101 -3.17 14.78 -4.66
N PHE A 102 -4.39 14.63 -5.14
CA PHE A 102 -5.01 15.49 -6.13
C PHE A 102 -6.22 16.16 -5.48
N ALA A 103 -6.28 17.47 -5.52
CA ALA A 103 -7.48 18.23 -5.23
C ALA A 103 -8.15 18.61 -6.57
N ILE A 104 -9.41 18.22 -6.71
CA ILE A 104 -10.13 18.25 -7.98
C ILE A 104 -11.47 18.94 -7.76
N PRO A 105 -11.84 19.95 -8.56
CA PRO A 105 -13.21 20.49 -8.51
C PRO A 105 -14.24 19.38 -8.72
N THR A 106 -15.29 19.38 -7.90
CA THR A 106 -16.37 18.38 -7.99
C THR A 106 -17.00 18.35 -9.39
N THR A 107 -17.06 19.50 -10.07
CA THR A 107 -17.53 19.62 -11.47
C THR A 107 -16.65 18.88 -12.47
N SER A 108 -15.36 18.70 -12.16
CA SER A 108 -14.38 18.04 -13.04
C SER A 108 -14.30 16.53 -12.83
N MET A 109 -14.92 15.98 -11.77
CA MET A 109 -14.87 14.55 -11.46
C MET A 109 -15.45 13.64 -12.54
N SER A 110 -16.45 14.12 -13.29
CA SER A 110 -17.07 13.36 -14.38
C SER A 110 -16.14 13.14 -15.58
N SER A 111 -15.04 13.90 -15.67
CA SER A 111 -14.01 13.72 -16.69
C SER A 111 -13.01 12.61 -16.39
N LEU A 112 -13.00 12.09 -15.15
CA LEU A 112 -12.06 11.08 -14.69
C LEU A 112 -12.52 9.68 -15.09
N ARG A 113 -11.56 8.80 -15.33
CA ARG A 113 -11.80 7.39 -15.70
C ARG A 113 -11.70 6.46 -14.49
N LEU A 114 -12.46 6.77 -13.44
CA LEU A 114 -12.41 6.00 -12.20
C LEU A 114 -13.07 4.61 -12.38
N PRO A 115 -12.43 3.51 -11.94
CA PRO A 115 -13.06 2.19 -11.93
C PRO A 115 -14.16 2.11 -10.86
N ALA A 116 -14.81 0.94 -10.75
CA ALA A 116 -15.84 0.71 -9.74
C ALA A 116 -15.22 0.75 -8.34
N GLY A 117 -15.68 1.71 -7.52
CA GLY A 117 -15.20 1.85 -6.16
C GLY A 117 -15.99 1.01 -5.15
N GLU A 118 -15.33 0.63 -4.06
CA GLU A 118 -15.89 -0.08 -2.92
C GLU A 118 -15.70 0.72 -1.64
N GLU A 119 -16.74 0.74 -0.80
CA GLU A 119 -16.64 1.36 0.51
C GLU A 119 -15.96 0.42 1.52
N ARG A 120 -14.90 0.93 2.16
CA ARG A 120 -14.33 0.44 3.43
C ARG A 120 -13.72 -0.99 3.45
N PRO A 121 -12.54 -1.20 2.83
CA PRO A 121 -11.74 -2.38 3.13
C PRO A 121 -11.20 -2.36 4.58
N ALA A 122 -10.76 -1.19 5.08
CA ALA A 122 -10.31 -1.01 6.47
C ALA A 122 -11.45 -0.45 7.34
N LYS A 123 -12.04 -1.29 8.21
CA LYS A 123 -13.27 -0.95 8.94
C LYS A 123 -13.07 0.07 10.08
N SER A 124 -11.88 0.07 10.69
CA SER A 124 -11.58 0.89 11.87
C SER A 124 -11.04 2.27 11.47
N HIS A 125 -10.25 2.33 10.40
CA HIS A 125 -9.60 3.54 9.92
C HIS A 125 -10.04 3.74 8.46
N LEU A 126 -10.41 4.97 8.07
CA LEU A 126 -10.81 5.34 6.70
C LEU A 126 -12.32 5.17 6.37
N ARG A 127 -13.21 5.37 7.35
CA ARG A 127 -14.69 5.22 7.22
C ARG A 127 -15.38 6.16 6.21
N GLN A 128 -14.74 7.25 5.82
CA GLN A 128 -15.27 8.24 4.87
C GLN A 128 -14.43 8.22 3.59
N SER A 129 -14.23 7.03 3.04
CA SER A 129 -13.42 6.87 1.84
C SER A 129 -13.89 5.72 0.98
N LEU A 130 -13.77 5.92 -0.34
CA LEU A 130 -13.98 4.93 -1.37
C LEU A 130 -12.61 4.44 -1.85
N PHE A 131 -12.47 3.12 -2.00
CA PHE A 131 -11.27 2.47 -2.52
C PHE A 131 -11.57 1.81 -3.86
N TYR A 132 -10.55 1.52 -4.64
CA TYR A 132 -10.70 0.97 -5.98
C TYR A 132 -9.82 -0.28 -6.10
N PRO A 133 -10.30 -1.44 -5.62
CA PRO A 133 -9.47 -2.64 -5.46
C PRO A 133 -8.80 -3.12 -6.75
N GLN A 134 -9.42 -2.88 -7.92
CA GLN A 134 -8.86 -3.27 -9.22
C GLN A 134 -7.52 -2.59 -9.51
N MET A 135 -7.26 -1.43 -8.88
CA MET A 135 -5.98 -0.73 -9.02
C MET A 135 -4.84 -1.45 -8.28
N GLU A 136 -5.14 -2.31 -7.30
CA GLU A 136 -4.11 -3.02 -6.54
C GLU A 136 -3.36 -4.05 -7.39
N GLU A 137 -4.01 -4.59 -8.43
CA GLU A 137 -3.37 -5.44 -9.44
C GLU A 137 -2.24 -4.70 -10.19
N GLN A 138 -2.32 -3.37 -10.25
CA GLN A 138 -1.31 -2.49 -10.82
C GLN A 138 -0.30 -1.97 -9.78
N GLY A 139 -0.40 -2.44 -8.53
CA GLY A 139 0.42 -1.97 -7.42
C GLY A 139 0.05 -0.59 -6.90
N ILE A 140 -1.19 -0.13 -7.16
CA ILE A 140 -1.69 1.18 -6.77
C ILE A 140 -2.87 1.07 -5.80
N THR A 141 -2.79 1.77 -4.67
CA THR A 141 -3.98 2.06 -3.86
C THR A 141 -4.53 3.40 -4.30
N LEU A 142 -5.68 3.39 -4.96
CA LEU A 142 -6.46 4.59 -5.19
C LEU A 142 -7.50 4.75 -4.08
N ARG A 143 -7.56 5.97 -3.53
CA ARG A 143 -8.51 6.33 -2.49
C ARG A 143 -9.16 7.67 -2.81
N ARG A 144 -10.48 7.75 -2.63
CA ARG A 144 -11.26 8.99 -2.69
C ARG A 144 -11.85 9.30 -1.32
N TYR A 145 -11.77 10.56 -0.89
CA TYR A 145 -12.46 11.01 0.31
C TYR A 145 -13.93 11.30 0.00
N LEU A 146 -14.82 10.82 0.88
CA LEU A 146 -16.27 11.03 0.76
C LEU A 146 -16.67 12.29 1.55
N TRP A 147 -16.16 13.44 1.12
CA TRP A 147 -16.52 14.74 1.67
C TRP A 147 -17.51 15.45 0.74
N GLU A 148 -18.51 16.08 1.33
CA GLU A 148 -19.49 16.92 0.63
C GLU A 148 -18.92 18.33 0.51
N ASP A 149 -18.13 18.58 -0.54
CA ASP A 149 -17.57 19.91 -0.82
C ASP A 149 -17.43 20.14 -2.34
N SER A 150 -17.14 21.38 -2.71
CA SER A 150 -16.73 21.86 -4.03
C SER A 150 -15.43 21.23 -4.55
N LEU A 151 -14.63 20.63 -3.65
CA LEU A 151 -13.39 19.92 -3.96
C LEU A 151 -13.47 18.47 -3.53
N GLN A 152 -12.94 17.60 -4.37
CA GLN A 152 -12.74 16.18 -4.11
C GLN A 152 -11.25 15.91 -3.95
N ILE A 153 -10.91 15.06 -2.96
CA ILE A 153 -9.53 14.63 -2.73
C ILE A 153 -9.37 13.19 -3.18
N LEU A 154 -8.40 12.96 -4.08
CA LEU A 154 -7.92 11.64 -4.45
C LEU A 154 -6.50 11.43 -3.94
N GLU A 155 -6.19 10.24 -3.48
CA GLU A 155 -4.82 9.80 -3.20
C GLU A 155 -4.47 8.60 -4.09
N LEU A 156 -3.30 8.67 -4.73
CA LEU A 156 -2.65 7.53 -5.37
C LEU A 156 -1.44 7.12 -4.54
N TRP A 157 -1.47 5.89 -4.05
CA TRP A 157 -0.37 5.31 -3.28
C TRP A 157 0.31 4.18 -4.05
N GLY A 158 1.63 4.16 -4.09
CA GLY A 158 2.39 3.10 -4.75
C GLY A 158 3.84 3.45 -5.01
N HIS A 159 4.44 2.76 -5.98
CA HIS A 159 5.75 3.15 -6.52
C HIS A 159 5.60 4.41 -7.38
N PRO A 160 6.55 5.38 -7.37
CA PRO A 160 6.41 6.63 -8.11
C PRO A 160 6.09 6.47 -9.61
N GLU A 161 6.71 5.49 -10.28
CA GLU A 161 6.46 5.22 -11.69
C GLU A 161 5.02 4.74 -11.94
N ALA A 162 4.55 3.78 -11.14
CA ALA A 162 3.17 3.29 -11.23
C ALA A 162 2.15 4.39 -10.92
N ILE A 163 2.46 5.31 -9.99
CA ILE A 163 1.58 6.44 -9.67
C ILE A 163 1.42 7.36 -10.89
N ILE A 164 2.50 7.62 -11.63
CA ILE A 164 2.45 8.48 -12.82
C ILE A 164 1.61 7.82 -13.91
N THR A 165 1.85 6.54 -14.19
CA THR A 165 1.07 5.78 -15.17
C THR A 165 -0.42 5.76 -14.80
N ALA A 166 -0.75 5.42 -13.56
CA ALA A 166 -2.13 5.43 -13.09
C ALA A 166 -2.77 6.83 -13.14
N ALA A 167 -2.01 7.90 -12.85
CA ALA A 167 -2.54 9.25 -12.95
C ALA A 167 -2.91 9.62 -14.39
N ASP A 168 -2.10 9.21 -15.37
CA ASP A 168 -2.39 9.41 -16.79
C ASP A 168 -3.62 8.60 -17.23
N ASP A 169 -3.67 7.31 -16.86
CA ASP A 169 -4.78 6.41 -17.21
C ASP A 169 -6.12 6.89 -16.65
N LEU A 170 -6.11 7.48 -15.46
CA LEU A 170 -7.28 8.06 -14.80
C LEU A 170 -7.67 9.45 -15.34
N ASN A 171 -6.91 9.98 -16.31
CA ASN A 171 -7.04 11.32 -16.88
C ASN A 171 -6.76 12.46 -15.87
N LEU A 172 -6.02 12.18 -14.79
CA LEU A 172 -5.70 13.18 -13.76
C LEU A 172 -4.69 14.22 -14.23
N LEU A 173 -3.84 13.89 -15.21
CA LEU A 173 -2.81 14.80 -15.71
C LEU A 173 -3.35 15.83 -16.72
N GLN A 174 -4.55 15.59 -17.26
CA GLN A 174 -5.21 16.43 -18.26
C GLN A 174 -6.38 17.24 -17.67
N THR A 175 -6.82 16.89 -16.47
CA THR A 175 -7.88 17.61 -15.75
C THR A 175 -7.29 18.81 -14.99
N GLU A 176 -8.10 19.84 -14.78
CA GLU A 176 -7.77 20.94 -13.86
C GLU A 176 -7.67 20.39 -12.42
N VAL A 177 -6.46 20.08 -11.99
CA VAL A 177 -6.16 19.50 -10.68
C VAL A 177 -5.02 20.25 -10.00
N GLU A 178 -5.09 20.35 -8.68
CA GLU A 178 -3.95 20.77 -7.88
C GLU A 178 -3.26 19.55 -7.28
N VAL A 179 -1.95 19.44 -7.49
CA VAL A 179 -1.14 18.33 -6.98
C VAL A 179 -0.47 18.72 -5.67
N LEU A 180 -0.81 18.01 -4.60
CA LEU A 180 -0.20 18.19 -3.28
C LEU A 180 0.85 17.11 -3.07
N LEU A 181 2.13 17.52 -3.13
CA LEU A 181 3.26 16.63 -2.89
C LEU A 181 3.65 16.63 -1.42
N SER A 182 3.90 15.43 -0.87
CA SER A 182 4.49 15.35 0.46
C SER A 182 5.92 15.92 0.46
N PRO A 183 6.39 16.52 1.57
CA PRO A 183 7.77 17.01 1.67
C PRO A 183 8.83 15.94 1.37
N GLN A 184 8.56 14.68 1.72
CA GLN A 184 9.45 13.54 1.44
C GLN A 184 9.59 13.30 -0.07
N MET A 185 8.49 13.36 -0.83
CA MET A 185 8.53 13.24 -2.29
C MET A 185 9.22 14.42 -2.95
N ALA A 186 8.98 15.64 -2.45
CA ALA A 186 9.63 16.85 -2.97
C ALA A 186 11.16 16.78 -2.84
N ARG A 187 11.68 16.14 -1.77
CA ARG A 187 13.13 16.01 -1.52
C ARG A 187 13.83 14.99 -2.41
N ARG A 188 13.16 13.89 -2.84
CA ARG A 188 13.79 12.84 -3.67
C ARG A 188 14.28 13.37 -5.02
N ARG A 189 13.59 14.34 -5.64
CA ARG A 189 14.01 14.96 -6.92
C ARG A 189 15.36 15.68 -6.89
N LEU A 190 15.86 16.09 -5.71
CA LEU A 190 17.14 16.79 -5.61
C LEU A 190 18.34 15.83 -5.70
N ALA A 191 18.17 14.55 -5.38
CA ALA A 191 19.24 13.56 -5.48
C ALA A 191 19.45 13.10 -6.94
N ASP A 192 18.37 12.86 -7.69
CA ASP A 192 18.43 12.36 -9.07
C ASP A 192 18.88 13.41 -10.09
N ARG A 193 18.71 14.71 -9.79
CA ARG A 193 19.22 15.79 -10.66
C ARG A 193 20.74 15.83 -10.78
N ARG A 194 21.49 15.17 -9.89
CA ARG A 194 22.96 15.10 -9.98
C ARG A 194 23.46 14.21 -11.12
N TYR A 195 22.60 13.36 -11.69
CA TYR A 195 22.95 12.50 -12.83
C TYR A 195 22.62 13.11 -14.20
N LEU A 196 21.97 14.28 -14.25
CA LEU A 196 21.61 14.95 -15.50
C LEU A 196 22.55 16.11 -15.88
N ILE A 197 23.54 16.43 -15.05
CA ILE A 197 24.63 17.33 -15.44
C ILE A 197 25.79 16.43 -15.90
N GLY A 198 25.72 15.97 -17.16
CA GLY A 198 26.87 15.37 -17.82
C GLY A 198 28.06 16.33 -17.81
N PRO A 199 29.32 15.83 -17.89
CA PRO A 199 30.50 16.68 -17.89
C PRO A 199 30.35 17.70 -19.03
N LEU A 200 30.36 18.98 -18.67
CA LEU A 200 30.49 20.07 -19.63
C LEU A 200 31.79 19.81 -20.41
N SER A 201 31.65 19.35 -21.64
CA SER A 201 32.77 19.21 -22.57
C SER A 201 33.35 20.61 -22.77
N ASN A 202 34.54 20.84 -22.21
CA ASN A 202 35.35 22.00 -22.50
C ASN A 202 35.74 21.94 -23.98
N ALA A 203 35.03 22.68 -24.82
CA ALA A 203 35.49 23.00 -26.16
C ALA A 203 36.61 24.05 -26.02
N GLY A 204 37.84 23.59 -26.28
CA GLY A 204 38.97 24.45 -26.64
C GLY A 204 39.00 24.71 -28.14
#